data_AF-A0A8T3TMB5-F1
#
_entry.id   AF-A0A8T3TMB5-F1
#
_cell.length_a   1.000
_cell.length_b   1.000
_cell.length_c   1.000
_cell.angle_alpha   90.00
_cell.angle_beta   90.00
_cell.angle_gamma   90.00
#
_symmetry.space_group_name_H-M   'P 1'
#
loop_
_entity.id
_entity.type
_entity.pdbx_description
1 polymer ?
#
loop_
_entity_poly.entity_id
_entity_poly.type
_entity_poly.pdbx_seq_one_letter_code
_entity_poly.pdbx_strand_id
1 'polypeptide(L)'
;MADMAGVINDLGHSDDAAFAEVTATVSSKMQEPVRAVRDLVFDVLPETVEVAWPRQRSVGWGTGPRKFTEQFAYLMPFEHHVTLGFYRGGELPDPDGLLPSSGGRQVGGSLSMRSLKISSLEDVRRPASRALIDASTQQGVPPPRT
;
A
#
# COMPACT_ATOMS: atom_id res chain seq x y z
N MET A 1 -13.36 19.41 -15.10
CA MET A 1 -13.31 18.22 -14.22
C MET A 1 -11.85 18.02 -13.88
N ALA A 2 -11.46 18.30 -12.63
CA ALA A 2 -10.07 18.17 -12.21
C ALA A 2 -9.67 16.70 -12.31
N ASP A 3 -8.56 16.43 -12.98
CA ASP A 3 -8.07 15.09 -13.21
C ASP A 3 -7.83 14.38 -11.86
N MET A 4 -8.74 13.44 -11.55
CA MET A 4 -8.70 12.54 -10.40
C MET A 4 -7.98 11.23 -10.78
N ALA A 5 -7.50 11.11 -12.03
CA ALA A 5 -6.74 9.96 -12.46
C ALA A 5 -5.41 9.91 -11.69
N GLY A 6 -5.14 8.75 -11.09
CA GLY A 6 -3.81 8.48 -10.57
C GLY A 6 -2.82 8.28 -11.70
N VAL A 7 -1.56 8.54 -11.43
CA VAL A 7 -0.47 8.16 -12.33
C VAL A 7 -0.29 6.66 -12.20
N ILE A 8 -0.70 5.91 -13.22
CA ILE A 8 -0.45 4.48 -13.30
C ILE A 8 1.02 4.29 -13.66
N ASN A 9 1.73 3.54 -12.83
CA ASN A 9 3.13 3.22 -13.00
C ASN A 9 3.28 1.74 -13.37
N ASP A 10 3.27 1.48 -14.67
CA ASP A 10 3.48 0.13 -15.23
C ASP A 10 4.97 -0.28 -15.26
N LEU A 11 5.89 0.65 -14.97
CA LEU A 11 7.34 0.39 -14.89
C LEU A 11 7.78 -0.01 -13.47
N GLY A 12 6.84 -0.01 -12.51
CA GLY A 12 7.09 -0.36 -11.12
C GLY A 12 8.23 0.45 -10.51
N HIS A 13 9.14 -0.21 -9.80
CA HIS A 13 10.31 0.43 -9.18
C HIS A 13 11.23 1.18 -10.14
N SER A 14 11.19 0.88 -11.43
CA SER A 14 12.05 1.54 -12.42
C SER A 14 11.64 2.99 -12.71
N ASP A 15 10.44 3.40 -12.29
CA ASP A 15 9.98 4.79 -12.30
C ASP A 15 9.65 5.26 -10.87
N ASP A 16 10.39 6.26 -10.38
CA ASP A 16 10.24 6.81 -9.02
C ASP A 16 9.47 8.13 -9.00
N ALA A 17 9.20 8.77 -10.13
CA ALA A 17 8.82 10.19 -10.16
C ALA A 17 7.53 10.50 -9.38
N ALA A 18 6.45 9.76 -9.68
CA ALA A 18 5.16 9.98 -9.02
C ALA A 18 5.15 9.49 -7.56
N PHE A 19 5.90 8.42 -7.26
CA PHE A 19 6.07 7.92 -5.89
C PHE A 19 6.83 8.92 -5.02
N ALA A 20 7.92 9.50 -5.54
CA ALA A 20 8.71 10.53 -4.89
C ALA A 20 7.88 11.78 -4.62
N GLU A 21 7.00 12.18 -5.54
CA GLU A 21 6.09 13.32 -5.32
C GLU A 21 5.10 13.04 -4.18
N VAL A 22 4.49 11.86 -4.14
CA VAL A 22 3.57 11.46 -3.05
C VAL A 22 4.28 11.49 -1.70
N THR A 23 5.54 11.05 -1.66
CA THR A 23 6.30 10.86 -0.42
C THR A 23 7.19 12.04 -0.05
N ALA A 24 7.19 13.13 -0.83
CA ALA A 24 8.11 14.27 -0.68
C ALA A 24 8.08 14.96 0.70
N THR A 25 7.02 14.73 1.49
CA THR A 25 6.81 15.39 2.78
C THR A 25 7.15 14.54 3.99
N VAL A 26 7.63 13.31 3.78
CA VAL A 26 8.15 12.52 4.89
C VAL A 26 9.46 13.16 5.39
N SER A 27 9.74 13.05 6.68
CA SER A 27 11.03 13.49 7.23
C SER A 27 12.18 12.65 6.67
N SER A 28 13.43 13.16 6.77
CA SER A 28 14.62 12.44 6.33
C SER A 28 14.75 11.03 6.94
N LYS A 29 14.36 10.87 8.21
CA LYS A 29 14.33 9.58 8.91
C LYS A 29 13.36 8.56 8.30
N MET A 30 12.33 9.04 7.59
CA MET A 30 11.30 8.21 6.98
C MET A 30 11.55 7.90 5.50
N GLN A 31 12.58 8.47 4.88
CA GLN A 31 12.93 8.22 3.48
C GLN A 31 13.30 6.76 3.21
N GLU A 32 14.08 6.13 4.11
CA GLU A 32 14.45 4.73 3.96
C GLU A 32 13.25 3.79 4.26
N PRO A 33 12.51 3.93 5.38
CA PRO A 33 11.34 3.10 5.63
C PRO A 33 10.27 3.17 4.52
N VAL A 34 10.00 4.34 3.94
CA VAL A 34 8.98 4.47 2.89
C VAL A 34 9.38 3.74 1.60
N ARG A 35 10.66 3.81 1.23
CA ARG A 35 11.20 3.06 0.09
C ARG A 35 11.18 1.56 0.38
N ALA A 36 11.58 1.14 1.58
CA ALA A 36 11.55 -0.27 1.97
C ALA A 36 10.14 -0.89 1.94
N VAL A 37 9.08 -0.11 2.22
CA VAL A 37 7.69 -0.60 2.04
C VAL A 37 7.40 -0.84 0.57
N ARG A 38 7.75 0.11 -0.31
CA ARG A 38 7.60 -0.03 -1.76
C ARG A 38 8.39 -1.24 -2.25
N ASP A 39 9.61 -1.43 -1.78
CA ASP A 39 10.48 -2.54 -2.15
C ASP A 39 9.84 -3.88 -1.78
N LEU A 40 9.37 -3.99 -0.53
CA LEU A 40 8.72 -5.19 -0.04
C LEU A 40 7.46 -5.57 -0.83
N VAL A 41 6.68 -4.61 -1.32
CA VAL A 41 5.48 -4.87 -2.11
C VAL A 41 5.82 -5.58 -3.43
N PHE A 42 6.79 -5.04 -4.19
CA PHE A 42 7.20 -5.66 -5.45
C PHE A 42 8.05 -6.92 -5.25
N ASP A 43 8.75 -7.06 -4.12
CA ASP A 43 9.41 -8.31 -3.75
C ASP A 43 8.40 -9.43 -3.41
N VAL A 44 7.18 -9.08 -2.97
CA VAL A 44 6.11 -10.04 -2.73
C VAL A 44 5.38 -10.38 -4.03
N LEU A 45 5.09 -9.37 -4.84
CA LEU A 45 4.42 -9.53 -6.13
C LEU A 45 5.07 -8.64 -7.19
N PRO A 46 6.03 -9.17 -7.97
CA PRO A 46 6.74 -8.39 -9.00
C PRO A 46 5.83 -7.78 -10.07
N GLU A 47 4.69 -8.42 -10.37
CA GLU A 47 3.68 -7.99 -11.34
C GLU A 47 2.72 -6.91 -10.80
N THR A 48 3.05 -6.30 -9.65
CA THR A 48 2.24 -5.26 -9.03
C THR A 48 2.08 -4.05 -9.96
N VAL A 49 0.84 -3.63 -10.14
CA VAL A 49 0.50 -2.32 -10.72
C VAL A 49 0.47 -1.30 -9.60
N GLU A 50 1.35 -0.29 -9.69
CA GLU A 50 1.38 0.85 -8.78
C GLU A 50 0.57 2.01 -9.36
N VAL A 51 -0.23 2.66 -8.53
CA VAL A 51 -0.94 3.89 -8.89
C VAL A 51 -0.66 4.95 -7.83
N ALA A 52 -0.05 6.06 -8.24
CA ALA A 52 0.25 7.18 -7.36
C ALA A 52 -0.78 8.31 -7.54
N TRP A 53 -1.24 8.87 -6.42
CA TRP A 53 -2.10 10.06 -6.40
C TRP A 53 -1.40 11.19 -5.62
N PRO A 54 -0.51 11.98 -6.24
CA PRO A 54 0.21 13.06 -5.56
C PRO A 54 -0.70 14.03 -4.81
N ARG A 55 -1.81 14.45 -5.44
CA ARG A 55 -2.81 15.32 -4.81
C ARG A 55 -3.51 14.73 -3.59
N GLN A 56 -3.72 13.41 -3.58
CA GLN A 56 -4.33 12.70 -2.45
C GLN A 56 -3.29 12.19 -1.45
N ARG A 57 -2.00 12.35 -1.76
CA ARG A 57 -0.85 11.86 -0.98
C ARG A 57 -1.04 10.39 -0.63
N SER A 58 -1.31 9.58 -1.66
CA SER A 58 -1.44 8.15 -1.49
C SER A 58 -0.91 7.38 -2.68
N VAL A 59 -0.48 6.15 -2.43
CA VAL A 59 -0.12 5.16 -3.43
C VAL A 59 -1.00 3.94 -3.21
N GLY A 60 -1.42 3.28 -4.28
CA GLY A 60 -2.16 2.03 -4.24
C GLY A 60 -1.44 0.97 -5.07
N TRP A 61 -1.47 -0.27 -4.59
CA TRP A 61 -0.85 -1.41 -5.25
C TRP A 61 -1.88 -2.52 -5.46
N GLY A 62 -1.83 -3.13 -6.63
CA GLY A 62 -2.81 -4.12 -7.04
C GLY A 62 -2.34 -5.02 -8.16
N THR A 63 -3.20 -5.97 -8.53
CA THR A 63 -3.10 -6.72 -9.78
C THR A 63 -3.65 -5.94 -10.98
N GLY A 64 -4.12 -4.72 -10.73
CA GLY A 64 -4.61 -3.74 -11.69
C GLY A 64 -4.85 -2.38 -11.02
N PRO A 65 -5.15 -1.33 -11.80
CA PRO A 65 -5.20 0.04 -11.29
C PRO A 65 -6.47 0.39 -10.51
N ARG A 66 -7.52 -0.44 -10.53
CA ARG A 66 -8.82 -0.09 -9.91
C ARG A 66 -8.81 -0.29 -8.39
N LYS A 67 -9.02 0.81 -7.65
CA LYS A 67 -9.25 0.80 -6.20
C LYS A 67 -10.34 -0.21 -5.80
N PHE A 68 -10.20 -0.81 -4.63
CA PHE A 68 -11.15 -1.74 -3.97
C PHE A 68 -11.43 -3.07 -4.68
N THR A 69 -11.17 -3.18 -5.97
CA THR A 69 -11.46 -4.39 -6.77
C THR A 69 -10.20 -5.08 -7.29
N GLU A 70 -9.16 -4.32 -7.62
CA GLU A 70 -7.87 -4.85 -8.10
C GLU A 70 -6.71 -4.53 -7.17
N GLN A 71 -6.86 -3.52 -6.31
CA GLN A 71 -5.83 -3.12 -5.35
C GLN A 71 -5.95 -3.86 -4.02
N PHE A 72 -4.83 -4.37 -3.53
CA PHE A 72 -4.72 -5.10 -2.27
C PHE A 72 -4.20 -4.22 -1.12
N ALA A 73 -3.26 -3.31 -1.40
CA ALA A 73 -2.64 -2.45 -0.41
C ALA A 73 -2.56 -0.98 -0.86
N TYR A 74 -2.32 -0.09 0.10
CA TYR A 74 -2.08 1.32 -0.14
C TYR A 74 -1.11 1.90 0.88
N LEU A 75 -0.47 3.01 0.51
CA LEU A 75 0.40 3.78 1.37
C LEU A 75 -0.09 5.23 1.46
N MET A 76 -0.05 5.79 2.67
CA MET A 76 -0.23 7.23 2.90
C MET A 76 0.92 7.76 3.76
N PRO A 77 1.70 8.74 3.27
CA PRO A 77 2.80 9.30 4.00
C PRO A 77 2.34 10.39 4.98
N PHE A 78 2.93 10.37 6.17
CA PHE A 78 2.92 11.45 7.16
C PHE A 78 4.37 11.84 7.47
N GLU A 79 4.57 12.93 8.21
CA GLU A 79 5.92 13.45 8.48
C GLU A 79 6.84 12.43 9.19
N HIS A 80 6.29 11.70 10.17
CA HIS A 80 7.07 10.79 11.04
C HIS A 80 6.64 9.33 10.96
N HIS A 81 5.75 8.97 10.04
CA HIS A 81 5.35 7.59 9.80
C HIS A 81 4.69 7.49 8.43
N VAL A 82 4.52 6.27 7.93
CA VAL A 82 3.59 5.98 6.84
C VAL A 82 2.54 5.01 7.31
N THR A 83 1.34 5.14 6.77
CA THR A 83 0.30 4.14 6.91
C THR A 83 0.47 3.15 5.76
N LEU A 84 0.71 1.88 6.07
CA LEU A 84 0.58 0.77 5.13
C LEU A 84 -0.77 0.11 5.39
N GLY A 85 -1.74 0.36 4.51
CA GLY A 85 -3.09 -0.16 4.66
C GLY A 85 -3.44 -1.23 3.65
N PHE A 86 -4.42 -2.04 4.00
CA PHE A 86 -4.94 -3.14 3.20
C PHE A 86 -6.42 -2.91 2.95
N TYR A 87 -6.85 -2.94 1.69
CA TYR A 87 -8.25 -2.68 1.33
C TYR A 87 -9.21 -3.70 1.94
N ARG A 88 -8.75 -4.94 2.09
CA ARG A 88 -9.47 -6.04 2.78
C ARG A 88 -8.81 -6.46 4.08
N GLY A 89 -8.17 -5.53 4.79
CA GLY A 89 -7.40 -5.83 6.00
C GLY A 89 -8.17 -6.58 7.10
N GLY A 90 -9.50 -6.43 7.17
CA GLY A 90 -10.34 -7.17 8.12
C GLY A 90 -10.57 -8.64 7.80
N GLU A 91 -10.20 -9.08 6.60
CA GLU A 91 -10.30 -10.46 6.12
C GLU A 91 -8.93 -11.18 6.12
N LEU A 92 -7.84 -10.45 6.40
CA LEU A 92 -6.49 -11.03 6.38
C LEU A 92 -6.22 -11.88 7.62
N PRO A 93 -5.48 -13.00 7.49
CA PRO A 93 -4.90 -13.68 8.64
C PRO A 93 -3.87 -12.76 9.30
N ASP A 94 -4.04 -12.53 10.61
CA ASP A 94 -3.15 -11.67 11.42
C ASP A 94 -2.80 -12.38 12.73
N PRO A 95 -2.01 -13.47 12.67
CA PRO A 95 -1.69 -14.28 13.85
C PRO A 95 -0.91 -13.50 14.91
N ASP A 96 -0.15 -12.49 14.49
CA ASP A 96 0.69 -11.65 15.36
C ASP A 96 -0.07 -10.42 15.89
N GLY A 97 -1.33 -10.23 15.48
CA GLY A 97 -2.20 -9.14 15.95
C GLY A 97 -1.68 -7.75 15.62
N LEU A 98 -1.01 -7.58 14.48
CA LEU A 98 -0.43 -6.29 14.07
C LEU A 98 -1.48 -5.32 13.54
N LEU A 99 -2.58 -5.83 12.99
CA LEU A 99 -3.68 -5.01 12.50
C LEU A 99 -4.63 -4.67 13.65
N PRO A 100 -5.05 -3.40 13.77
CA PRO A 100 -6.03 -3.03 14.78
C PRO A 100 -7.35 -3.79 14.56
N SER A 101 -7.99 -4.22 15.65
CA SER A 101 -9.24 -4.98 15.60
C SER A 101 -10.39 -4.20 14.96
N SER A 102 -10.31 -2.87 14.99
CA SER A 102 -11.17 -1.93 14.28
C SER A 102 -10.38 -1.17 13.19
N GLY A 103 -11.08 -0.71 12.16
CA GLY A 103 -10.47 0.01 11.05
C GLY A 103 -11.49 0.82 10.25
N GLY A 104 -11.01 1.53 9.23
CA GLY A 104 -11.86 2.30 8.34
C GLY A 104 -12.79 1.39 7.53
N ARG A 105 -14.00 1.87 7.23
CA ARG A 105 -14.84 1.25 6.20
C ARG A 105 -14.70 2.03 4.91
N GLN A 106 -14.78 1.34 3.79
CA GLN A 106 -14.96 2.01 2.51
C GLN A 106 -16.24 2.87 2.57
N VAL A 107 -16.17 4.10 2.04
CA VAL A 107 -17.36 4.96 1.90
C VAL A 107 -18.37 4.25 0.99
N GLY A 108 -19.52 3.87 1.56
CA GLY A 108 -20.58 3.13 0.86
C GLY A 108 -20.33 1.62 0.69
N GLY A 109 -19.31 1.04 1.32
CA GLY A 109 -18.96 -0.38 1.17
C GLY A 109 -18.96 -1.17 2.48
N SER A 110 -18.91 -2.50 2.36
CA SER A 110 -18.79 -3.46 3.48
C SER A 110 -17.34 -3.82 3.83
N LEU A 111 -16.36 -3.41 3.03
CA LEU A 111 -14.96 -3.75 3.24
C LEU A 111 -14.43 -3.12 4.54
N SER A 112 -13.78 -3.96 5.36
CA SER A 112 -13.04 -3.55 6.54
C SER A 112 -11.58 -3.33 6.15
N MET A 113 -11.19 -2.06 6.07
CA MET A 113 -9.81 -1.67 5.80
C MET A 113 -9.05 -1.60 7.13
N ARG A 114 -7.85 -2.18 7.17
CA ARG A 114 -6.96 -2.12 8.35
C ARG A 114 -5.56 -1.73 7.90
N SER A 115 -4.77 -1.17 8.80
CA SER A 115 -3.46 -0.64 8.45
C SER A 115 -2.43 -0.78 9.56
N LEU A 116 -1.19 -0.94 9.14
CA LEU A 116 0.00 -0.81 9.97
C LEU A 116 0.48 0.64 9.96
N LYS A 117 0.96 1.10 11.12
CA LYS A 117 1.78 2.29 11.22
C LYS A 117 3.24 1.88 11.11
N ILE A 118 3.90 2.32 10.04
CA ILE A 118 5.33 2.10 9.82
C ILE A 118 6.07 3.37 10.22
N SER A 119 6.90 3.28 11.24
CA SER A 119 7.68 4.40 11.79
C SER A 119 9.18 4.18 11.76
N SER A 120 9.60 2.98 11.35
CA SER A 120 10.99 2.56 11.30
C SER A 120 11.17 1.47 10.25
N LEU A 121 12.43 1.20 9.91
CA LEU A 121 12.79 0.10 9.03
C LEU A 121 12.53 -1.28 9.67
N GLU A 122 12.60 -1.36 11.00
CA GLU A 122 12.28 -2.58 11.74
C GLU A 122 10.82 -2.99 11.55
N ASP A 123 9.90 -2.02 11.53
CA ASP A 123 8.48 -2.27 11.27
C ASP A 123 8.27 -2.95 9.90
N VAL A 124 9.03 -2.54 8.88
CA VAL A 124 8.98 -3.12 7.53
C VAL A 124 9.57 -4.54 7.50
N ARG A 125 10.66 -4.75 8.22
CA ARG A 125 11.41 -6.02 8.24
C ARG A 125 10.76 -7.14 9.05
N ARG A 126 9.66 -6.87 9.77
CA ARG A 126 8.92 -7.91 10.48
C ARG A 126 8.44 -8.98 9.49
N PRO A 127 8.65 -10.28 9.76
CA PRO A 127 8.09 -11.35 8.93
C PRO A 127 6.57 -11.23 8.74
N ALA A 128 5.88 -10.78 9.79
CA ALA A 128 4.45 -10.48 9.78
C ALA A 128 4.04 -9.41 8.75
N SER A 129 4.86 -8.37 8.54
CA SER A 129 4.58 -7.34 7.54
C SER A 129 4.60 -7.92 6.13
N ARG A 130 5.56 -8.80 5.83
CA ARG A 130 5.60 -9.56 4.57
C ARG A 130 4.38 -10.48 4.44
N ALA A 131 4.06 -11.24 5.49
CA ALA A 131 2.94 -12.18 5.48
C ALA A 131 1.59 -11.48 5.23
N LEU A 132 1.39 -10.28 5.77
CA LEU A 132 0.19 -9.48 5.52
C LEU A 132 0.11 -8.99 4.06
N ILE A 133 1.23 -8.53 3.48
CA ILE A 133 1.27 -8.13 2.07
C ILE A 133 0.99 -9.35 1.19
N ASP A 134 1.67 -10.47 1.42
CA ASP A 134 1.49 -11.72 0.67
C ASP A 134 0.04 -12.20 0.69
N ALA A 135 -0.56 -12.31 1.89
CA ALA A 135 -1.97 -12.69 2.03
C ALA A 135 -2.91 -11.71 1.30
N SER A 136 -2.60 -10.41 1.32
CA SER A 136 -3.42 -9.41 0.65
C SER A 136 -3.42 -9.54 -0.88
N THR A 137 -2.35 -10.07 -1.48
CA THR A 137 -2.27 -10.27 -2.94
C THR A 137 -3.27 -11.29 -3.48
N GLN A 138 -3.78 -12.16 -2.60
CA GLN A 138 -4.75 -13.21 -2.95
C GLN A 138 -6.15 -12.90 -2.42
N GLN A 139 -6.28 -11.97 -1.46
CA GLN A 139 -7.55 -11.72 -0.78
C GLN A 139 -8.47 -10.85 -1.63
N GLY A 140 -9.35 -11.50 -2.39
CA GLY A 140 -10.47 -10.86 -3.07
C GLY A 140 -10.07 -9.85 -4.16
N VAL A 141 -8.88 -10.03 -4.72
CA VAL A 141 -8.37 -9.37 -5.94
C VAL A 141 -8.21 -10.42 -7.06
N PRO A 142 -8.37 -10.07 -8.34
CA PRO A 142 -8.11 -10.97 -9.45
C PRO A 142 -6.61 -11.29 -9.57
N PRO A 143 -6.23 -12.35 -10.30
CA PRO A 143 -4.81 -12.63 -10.56
C PRO A 143 -4.15 -11.47 -11.33
N PRO A 144 -2.81 -11.32 -11.24
CA PRO A 144 -2.06 -10.35 -12.04
C PRO A 144 -2.34 -10.48 -13.53
N ARG A 145 -2.27 -9.35 -14.23
CA ARG A 145 -2.41 -9.32 -15.69
C ARG A 145 -1.12 -9.86 -16.32
N THR A 146 -1.21 -11.00 -17.00
CA THR A 146 -0.14 -11.59 -17.84
C THR A 146 0.02 -10.83 -19.15
#